data_AF-A0A4Y2SCC0-F1
#
_entry.id   AF-A0A4Y2SCC0-F1
#
_cell.length_a   1.000
_cell.length_b   1.000
_cell.length_c   1.000
_cell.angle_alpha   90.00
_cell.angle_beta   90.00
_cell.angle_gamma   90.00
#
_symmetry.space_group_name_H-M   'P 1'
#
loop_
_entity.id
_entity.type
_entity.pdbx_description
1 polymer ?
#
loop_
_entity_poly.entity_id
_entity_poly.type
_entity_poly.pdbx_seq_one_letter_code
_entity_poly.pdbx_strand_id
1 'polypeptide(L)'
;MLPFLGGFDYTVKFRKGLENQNVDCLSRAPVNQNCISADVSINDEVHQVCASAVFEISSENLTADAIIQETEKDQELAEIKRELLSSPVNSDYILDSGILFRNNRL
;
A
#
# COMPACT_ATOMS: atom_id res chain seq x y z
N MET A 1 6.74 -13.77 -16.82
CA MET A 1 7.05 -15.14 -16.37
C MET A 1 8.23 -15.04 -15.41
N LEU A 2 8.12 -15.58 -14.19
CA LEU A 2 9.20 -15.46 -13.18
C LEU A 2 10.43 -16.23 -13.69
N PRO A 3 11.61 -15.58 -13.87
CA PRO A 3 12.81 -16.20 -14.47
C PRO A 3 13.24 -17.50 -13.80
N PHE A 4 13.02 -17.60 -12.49
CA PHE A 4 13.38 -18.75 -11.67
C PHE A 4 12.63 -20.04 -12.05
N LEU A 5 11.35 -19.95 -12.40
CA LEU A 5 10.53 -21.13 -12.71
C LEU A 5 10.69 -21.61 -14.15
N GLY A 6 11.34 -20.81 -15.02
CA GLY A 6 11.44 -21.08 -16.46
C GLY A 6 12.27 -22.31 -16.83
N GLY A 7 13.09 -22.83 -15.92
CA GLY A 7 13.90 -24.04 -16.14
C GLY A 7 13.25 -25.36 -15.72
N PHE A 8 12.06 -25.32 -15.12
CA PHE A 8 11.40 -26.52 -14.59
C PHE A 8 10.28 -26.99 -15.53
N ASP A 9 10.21 -28.30 -15.76
CA ASP A 9 9.03 -28.92 -16.39
C ASP A 9 7.97 -29.19 -15.31
N TYR A 10 7.00 -28.29 -15.19
CA TYR A 10 5.95 -28.39 -14.19
C TYR A 10 4.57 -28.04 -14.74
N THR A 11 3.54 -28.59 -14.11
CA THR A 11 2.14 -28.24 -14.36
C THR A 11 1.48 -27.82 -13.06
N VAL A 12 0.81 -26.67 -13.06
CA VAL A 12 0.05 -26.18 -11.91
C VAL A 12 -1.22 -27.00 -11.73
N LYS A 13 -1.47 -27.50 -10.53
CA LYS A 13 -2.69 -28.25 -10.17
C LYS A 13 -3.26 -27.76 -8.85
N PHE A 14 -4.58 -27.64 -8.78
CA PHE A 14 -5.29 -27.38 -7.53
C PHE A 14 -5.36 -28.65 -6.67
N ARG A 15 -5.12 -28.53 -5.37
CA ARG A 15 -5.30 -29.60 -4.37
C ARG A 15 -6.17 -29.12 -3.22
N LYS A 16 -7.08 -29.99 -2.77
CA LYS A 16 -7.96 -29.72 -1.62
C LYS A 16 -7.15 -29.75 -0.33
N GLY A 17 -7.59 -28.99 0.68
CA GLY A 17 -6.88 -28.87 1.97
C GLY A 17 -6.61 -30.22 2.65
N LEU A 18 -7.54 -31.17 2.56
CA LEU A 18 -7.37 -32.52 3.11
C LEU A 18 -6.17 -33.26 2.50
N GLU A 19 -5.86 -33.02 1.23
CA GLU A 19 -4.74 -33.64 0.52
C GLU A 19 -3.40 -32.91 0.77
N ASN A 20 -3.45 -31.73 1.39
CA ASN A 20 -2.28 -30.92 1.73
C ASN A 20 -1.89 -31.07 3.21
N GLN A 21 -2.50 -31.98 3.97
CA GLN A 21 -2.31 -32.09 5.42
C GLN A 21 -0.84 -32.20 5.82
N ASN A 22 -0.06 -33.05 5.14
CA ASN A 22 1.37 -33.20 5.45
C ASN A 22 2.15 -31.91 5.15
N VAL A 23 1.85 -31.24 4.04
CA VAL A 23 2.51 -29.98 3.65
C VAL A 23 2.12 -28.87 4.63
N ASP A 24 0.86 -28.78 5.04
CA ASP A 24 0.37 -27.81 6.02
C ASP A 24 1.00 -28.03 7.41
N CYS A 25 1.12 -29.28 7.86
CA CYS A 25 1.79 -29.60 9.11
C CYS A 25 3.28 -29.26 9.06
N LEU A 26 3.98 -29.58 7.97
CA LEU A 26 5.42 -29.35 7.85
C LEU A 26 5.78 -27.87 7.63
N SER A 27 4.98 -27.13 6.86
CA SER A 27 5.21 -25.70 6.61
C SER A 27 5.00 -24.84 7.86
N ARG A 28 4.17 -25.32 8.80
CA ARG A 28 3.90 -24.66 10.10
C ARG A 28 4.72 -25.20 11.25
N ALA A 29 5.48 -26.27 11.04
CA ALA A 29 6.29 -26.85 12.10
C ALA A 29 7.41 -25.86 12.49
N PRO A 30 7.61 -25.60 13.79
CA PRO A 30 8.71 -24.74 14.23
C PRO A 30 10.03 -25.38 13.85
N VAL A 31 10.85 -24.66 13.08
CA VAL A 31 12.18 -25.12 12.67
C VAL A 31 13.21 -24.48 13.59
N ASN A 32 13.97 -25.31 14.32
CA ASN A 32 15.16 -24.87 15.03
C ASN A 32 16.28 -24.67 13.99
N GLN A 33 16.34 -23.47 13.40
CA GLN A 33 17.37 -23.12 12.42
C GLN A 33 18.72 -22.91 13.12
N ASN A 34 19.53 -23.96 13.15
CA ASN A 34 20.91 -23.88 13.63
C ASN A 34 21.90 -23.42 12.54
N CYS A 35 21.43 -23.22 11.30
CA CYS A 35 22.26 -22.77 10.17
C CYS A 35 21.39 -22.04 9.14
N ILE A 36 21.92 -20.99 8.53
CA ILE A 36 21.25 -20.22 7.48
C ILE A 36 21.19 -21.09 6.21
N SER A 37 20.05 -21.74 5.97
CA SER A 37 19.80 -22.48 4.72
C SER A 37 19.57 -21.51 3.57
N ALA A 38 19.82 -21.94 2.32
CA ALA A 38 19.46 -21.19 1.13
C ALA A 38 17.97 -20.80 1.11
N ASP A 39 17.09 -21.66 1.66
CA ASP A 39 15.66 -21.37 1.80
C ASP A 39 15.37 -20.17 2.70
N VAL A 40 16.21 -19.93 3.72
CA VAL A 40 16.09 -18.79 4.63
C VAL A 40 16.45 -17.51 3.89
N SER A 41 17.58 -17.51 3.18
CA SER A 41 18.01 -16.37 2.38
C SER A 41 17.00 -16.02 1.27
N ILE A 42 16.41 -17.04 0.62
CA ILE A 42 15.35 -16.84 -0.38
C ILE A 42 14.10 -16.23 0.27
N ASN A 43 13.69 -16.76 1.43
CA ASN A 43 12.53 -16.25 2.12
C ASN A 43 12.73 -14.81 2.60
N ASP A 44 13.93 -14.46 3.07
CA ASP A 44 14.28 -13.10 3.48
C ASP A 44 14.27 -12.13 2.29
N GLU A 45 14.75 -12.54 1.12
CA GLU A 45 14.68 -11.73 -0.11
C GLU A 45 13.22 -11.48 -0.52
N VAL A 46 12.36 -12.50 -0.47
CA VAL A 46 10.93 -12.36 -0.77
C VAL A 46 10.25 -11.41 0.22
N HIS A 47 10.54 -11.55 1.52
CA HIS A 47 10.02 -10.64 2.54
C HIS A 47 10.50 -9.21 2.32
N GLN A 48 11.76 -9.02 1.93
CA GLN A 48 12.32 -7.71 1.63
C GLN A 48 11.65 -7.06 0.41
N VAL A 49 11.40 -7.82 -0.66
CA VAL A 49 10.69 -7.32 -1.86
C VAL A 49 9.25 -6.93 -1.51
N CYS A 50 8.54 -7.76 -0.73
CA CYS A 50 7.20 -7.44 -0.25
C CYS A 50 7.18 -6.21 0.65
N ALA A 51 8.14 -6.09 1.57
CA ALA A 51 8.29 -4.92 2.41
C ALA A 51 8.57 -3.67 1.56
N SER A 52 9.50 -3.73 0.61
CA SER A 52 9.80 -2.62 -0.30
C SER A 52 8.58 -2.20 -1.10
N ALA A 53 7.76 -3.13 -1.61
CA ALA A 53 6.51 -2.79 -2.29
C ALA A 53 5.48 -2.10 -1.39
N VAL A 54 5.46 -2.41 -0.08
CA VAL A 54 4.63 -1.71 0.91
C VAL A 54 5.22 -0.36 1.30
N PHE A 55 6.54 -0.18 1.25
CA PHE A 55 7.20 1.10 1.55
C PHE A 55 7.33 2.03 0.32
N GLU A 56 7.12 1.51 -0.89
CA GLU A 56 6.93 2.28 -2.14
C GLU A 56 5.50 2.87 -2.26
N ILE A 57 4.81 3.08 -1.12
CA ILE A 57 3.74 4.07 -1.08
C ILE A 57 4.41 5.42 -1.34
N SER A 58 4.16 5.99 -2.52
CA SER A 58 4.72 7.23 -3.07
C SER A 58 5.74 7.97 -2.19
N SER A 59 7.00 8.00 -2.62
CA SER A 59 8.06 8.82 -1.99
C SER A 59 7.86 10.33 -2.20
N GLU A 60 6.78 10.75 -2.86
CA GLU A 60 6.45 12.16 -3.00
C GLU A 60 6.03 12.71 -1.64
N ASN A 61 6.87 13.59 -1.09
CA ASN A 61 6.52 14.32 0.13
C ASN A 61 5.29 15.19 -0.15
N LEU A 62 4.16 14.86 0.47
CA LEU A 62 2.97 15.69 0.42
C LEU A 62 3.22 17.00 1.16
N THR A 63 3.43 18.10 0.43
CA THR A 63 3.62 19.44 0.99
C THR A 63 2.32 20.24 0.96
N ALA A 64 2.22 21.25 1.83
CA ALA A 64 1.10 22.18 1.84
C ALA A 64 0.90 22.85 0.46
N ASP A 65 1.99 23.27 -0.18
CA ASP A 65 1.95 23.89 -1.51
C ASP A 65 1.39 22.93 -2.57
N ALA A 66 1.78 21.64 -2.52
CA ALA A 66 1.26 20.63 -3.43
C ALA A 66 -0.25 20.46 -3.25
N ILE A 67 -0.74 20.40 -2.01
CA ILE A 67 -2.18 20.32 -1.72
C ILE A 67 -2.90 21.55 -2.27
N ILE A 68 -2.36 22.76 -2.06
CA ILE A 68 -2.97 24.01 -2.54
C ILE A 68 -3.05 24.02 -4.08
N GLN A 69 -1.97 23.65 -4.76
CA GLN A 69 -1.91 23.61 -6.22
C GLN A 69 -2.87 22.58 -6.81
N GLU A 70 -2.93 21.37 -6.25
CA GLU A 70 -3.87 20.35 -6.73
C GLU A 70 -5.33 20.73 -6.43
N THR A 71 -5.59 21.38 -5.28
CA THR A 71 -6.93 21.93 -4.94
C THR A 71 -7.38 23.00 -5.94
N GLU A 72 -6.46 23.79 -6.49
CA GLU A 72 -6.77 24.81 -7.51
C GLU A 72 -6.99 24.23 -8.90
N LYS A 73 -6.42 23.05 -9.20
CA LYS A 73 -6.66 22.33 -10.46
C LYS A 73 -8.03 21.67 -10.48
N ASP A 74 -8.57 21.31 -9.32
CA ASP A 74 -9.90 20.74 -9.19
C ASP A 74 -10.97 21.85 -9.26
N GLN A 75 -11.91 21.72 -10.18
CA GLN A 75 -12.94 22.73 -10.42
C GLN A 75 -13.87 22.91 -9.20
N GLU A 76 -14.32 21.81 -8.58
CA GLU A 76 -15.27 21.85 -7.47
C GLU A 76 -14.61 22.45 -6.23
N LEU A 77 -13.39 22.00 -5.91
CA LEU A 77 -12.65 22.52 -4.75
C LEU A 77 -12.25 23.99 -4.94
N ALA A 78 -11.90 24.41 -6.15
CA ALA A 78 -11.59 25.81 -6.45
C ALA A 78 -12.83 26.72 -6.33
N GLU A 79 -14.01 26.22 -6.68
CA GLU A 79 -15.29 26.93 -6.48
C GLU A 79 -15.59 27.08 -4.98
N ILE A 80 -15.51 26.00 -4.20
CA ILE A 80 -15.71 26.02 -2.74
C ILE A 80 -14.73 27.00 -2.06
N LYS A 81 -13.45 26.96 -2.44
CA LYS A 81 -12.42 27.89 -1.91
C LYS A 81 -12.79 29.35 -2.19
N ARG A 82 -13.29 29.65 -3.39
CA ARG A 82 -13.70 31.00 -3.80
C ARG A 82 -14.94 31.47 -3.04
N GLU A 83 -15.91 30.59 -2.86
CA GLU A 83 -17.12 30.88 -2.09
C GLU A 83 -16.77 31.23 -0.63
N LEU A 84 -15.94 30.41 0.03
CA LEU A 84 -15.48 30.65 1.40
C LEU A 84 -14.72 31.98 1.58
N LEU A 85 -13.96 32.41 0.57
CA LEU A 85 -13.25 33.70 0.59
C LEU A 85 -14.18 34.89 0.36
N SER A 86 -15.25 34.71 -0.43
CA SER A 86 -16.15 35.79 -0.82
C SER A 86 -17.25 36.09 0.20
N SER A 87 -17.68 35.09 0.97
CA SER A 87 -18.72 35.23 1.98
C SER A 87 -18.51 34.23 3.13
N PRO A 88 -18.78 34.62 4.39
CA PRO A 88 -18.79 33.69 5.51
C PRO A 88 -20.05 32.81 5.41
N VAL A 89 -19.99 31.80 4.54
CA VAL A 89 -21.03 30.79 4.37
C VAL A 89 -20.84 29.71 5.44
N ASN A 90 -21.92 29.28 6.07
CA ASN A 90 -21.92 28.13 6.96
C ASN A 90 -21.76 26.87 6.08
N SER A 91 -20.51 26.46 5.86
CA SER A 91 -20.12 25.37 4.97
C SER A 91 -19.56 24.20 5.78
N ASP A 92 -19.70 23.00 5.23
CA ASP A 92 -19.02 21.80 5.71
C ASP A 92 -17.50 21.87 5.50
N TYR A 93 -16.98 22.96 4.91
CA TYR A 93 -15.56 23.16 4.65
C TYR A 93 -15.01 24.40 5.36
N ILE A 94 -13.77 24.30 5.85
CA ILE A 94 -13.00 25.37 6.46
C ILE A 94 -11.74 25.60 5.63
N LEU A 95 -11.38 26.86 5.42
CA LEU A 95 -10.13 27.25 4.79
C LEU A 95 -9.12 27.68 5.87
N ASP A 96 -8.01 26.97 6.01
CA ASP A 96 -6.91 27.34 6.90
C ASP A 96 -5.59 27.37 6.13
N SER A 97 -4.88 28.49 6.20
CA SER A 97 -3.59 28.71 5.53
C SER A 97 -3.58 28.32 4.03
N GLY A 98 -4.73 28.46 3.36
CA GLY A 98 -4.91 28.12 1.94
C GLY A 98 -5.34 26.67 1.66
N ILE A 99 -5.37 25.80 2.68
CA ILE A 99 -5.77 24.39 2.60
C ILE A 99 -7.25 24.24 2.97
N LEU A 100 -7.99 23.45 2.18
CA LEU A 100 -9.39 23.16 2.42
C LEU A 100 -9.55 21.92 3.32
N PHE A 101 -10.25 22.08 4.44
CA PHE A 101 -10.57 21.01 5.38
C PHE A 101 -12.06 20.75 5.39
N ARG A 102 -12.47 19.47 5.35
CA ARG A 102 -13.88 19.08 5.50
C ARG A 102 -14.20 18.80 6.97
N ASN A 103 -15.27 19.38 7.50
CA ASN A 103 -15.81 19.22 8.85
C ASN A 103 -16.46 17.85 9.11
N ASN A 104 -15.87 16.77 8.62
CA ASN A 104 -16.19 15.45 9.15
C ASN A 104 -15.43 15.29 10.47
N ARG A 105 -16.13 15.65 11.56
CA ARG A 105 -15.72 15.34 12.93
C ARG A 105 -15.34 13.86 13.01
N LEU A 106 -14.15 13.59 13.55
CA LEU A 106 -13.70 12.27 13.99
C LEU A 106 -14.76 11.58 14.85
#